data_AF-A0A954HZZ7-F1
#
_entry.id   AF-A0A954HZZ7-F1
#
_cell.length_a   1.000
_cell.length_b   1.000
_cell.length_c   1.000
_cell.angle_alpha   90.00
_cell.angle_beta   90.00
_cell.angle_gamma   90.00
#
_symmetry.space_group_name_H-M   'P 1'
#
loop_
_entity.id
_entity.type
_entity.pdbx_description
1 polymer ?
#
loop_
_entity_poly.entity_id
_entity_poly.type
_entity_poly.pdbx_seq_one_letter_code
_entity_poly.pdbx_strand_id
1 'polypeptide(L)' 'VPVARIAGVGELNIGHSIVSRAVLVGMERAVREMKELIAG' A
#
# COMPACT_ATOMS: atom_id res chain seq x y z
N VAL A 1 2.63 -9.07 0.12
CA VAL A 1 3.93 -8.47 0.61
C VAL A 1 4.45 -9.23 1.85
N PRO A 2 5.75 -9.55 2.03
CA PRO A 2 6.20 -10.33 3.20
C PRO A 2 5.84 -9.70 4.55
N VAL A 3 5.99 -8.37 4.68
CA VAL A 3 5.64 -7.63 5.90
C VAL A 3 4.15 -7.73 6.24
N ALA A 4 3.27 -7.77 5.23
CA ALA A 4 1.82 -7.90 5.41
C ALA A 4 1.40 -9.29 5.92
N ARG A 5 2.30 -10.30 5.91
CA ARG A 5 2.03 -11.67 6.37
C ARG A 5 2.51 -11.93 7.80
N ILE A 6 3.04 -10.92 8.49
CA ILE A 6 3.51 -11.06 9.87
C ILE A 6 2.30 -11.20 10.80
N ALA A 7 2.28 -12.28 11.59
CA ALA A 7 1.22 -12.52 12.56
C ALA A 7 1.15 -11.40 13.61
N GLY A 8 -0.07 -10.93 13.92
CA GLY A 8 -0.30 -9.86 14.89
C GLY A 8 -0.21 -8.44 14.33
N VAL A 9 0.14 -8.25 13.05
CA VAL A 9 0.05 -6.94 12.39
C VAL A 9 -1.40 -6.67 11.98
N GLY A 10 -2.04 -5.70 12.62
CA GLY A 10 -3.42 -5.28 12.32
C GLY A 10 -3.53 -4.13 11.32
N GLU A 11 -2.45 -3.38 11.08
CA GLU A 11 -2.45 -2.17 10.26
C GLU A 11 -1.08 -1.90 9.63
N LEU A 12 -1.07 -1.31 8.43
CA LEU A 12 0.12 -0.82 7.74
C LEU A 12 -0.09 0.65 7.33
N ASN A 13 0.63 1.57 7.98
CA ASN A 13 0.63 2.99 7.62
C ASN A 13 1.71 3.28 6.58
N ILE A 14 1.32 3.57 5.33
CA ILE A 14 2.24 3.81 4.20
C ILE A 14 1.97 5.19 3.61
N GLY A 15 2.93 6.11 3.73
CA GLY A 15 2.81 7.50 3.25
C GLY A 15 3.58 7.76 1.95
N HIS A 16 4.89 8.00 2.09
CA HIS A 16 5.74 8.49 0.99
C HIS A 16 5.63 7.67 -0.29
N SER A 17 5.67 6.33 -0.21
CA SER A 17 5.59 5.47 -1.40
C SER A 17 4.24 5.59 -2.13
N ILE A 18 3.12 5.75 -1.42
CA ILE A 18 1.80 5.97 -2.04
C ILE A 18 1.79 7.35 -2.72
N VAL A 19 2.27 8.39 -2.03
CA VAL A 19 2.32 9.75 -2.58
C VAL A 19 3.22 9.82 -3.82
N SER A 20 4.42 9.24 -3.76
CA SER A 20 5.35 9.17 -4.89
C SER A 20 4.77 8.43 -6.08
N ARG A 21 4.00 7.35 -5.85
CA ARG A 21 3.28 6.65 -6.93
C ARG A 21 2.12 7.48 -7.46
N ALA A 22 1.38 8.17 -6.59
CA ALA A 22 0.24 9.01 -6.97
C ALA A 22 0.62 10.16 -7.91
N VAL A 23 1.86 10.68 -7.84
CA VAL A 23 2.38 11.66 -8.80
C VAL A 23 2.35 11.15 -10.25
N LEU A 24 2.46 9.83 -10.44
CA LEU A 24 2.49 9.20 -11.76
C LEU A 24 1.12 8.69 -12.22
N VAL A 25 0.29 8.22 -11.30
CA VAL A 25 -0.95 7.48 -11.65
C VAL A 25 -2.23 7.99 -11.00
N GLY A 26 -2.14 9.04 -10.19
CA GLY A 26 -3.24 9.57 -9.37
C GLY A 26 -3.41 8.82 -8.04
N MET A 27 -3.94 9.53 -7.04
CA MET A 27 -4.08 9.04 -5.66
C MET A 27 -4.97 7.79 -5.56
N GLU A 28 -6.11 7.78 -6.24
CA GLU A 28 -7.05 6.65 -6.18
C GLU A 28 -6.40 5.36 -6.67
N ARG A 29 -5.71 5.40 -7.82
CA ARG A 29 -5.03 4.22 -8.37
C ARG A 29 -3.88 3.78 -7.47
N ALA A 30 -3.07 4.71 -6.97
CA ALA A 30 -1.95 4.38 -6.08
C ALA A 30 -2.40 3.67 -4.79
N VAL A 31 -3.50 4.13 -4.19
CA VAL A 31 -4.07 3.49 -3.00
C VAL A 31 -4.66 2.12 -3.33
N ARG A 32 -5.36 1.98 -4.47
CA ARG A 32 -5.93 0.71 -4.93
C ARG A 32 -4.84 -0.35 -5.15
N GLU A 33 -3.79 -0.01 -5.89
CA GLU A 33 -2.64 -0.87 -6.13
C GLU A 33 -1.97 -1.31 -4.80
N MET A 34 -1.82 -0.39 -3.84
CA MET A 34 -1.26 -0.74 -2.52
C MET A 34 -2.15 -1.72 -1.75
N LYS A 35 -3.47 -1.52 -1.77
CA LYS A 35 -4.42 -2.44 -1.12
C LYS A 35 -4.36 -3.85 -1.74
N GLU A 36 -4.27 -3.94 -3.07
CA GLU A 36 -4.13 -5.21 -3.79
C GLU A 36 -2.84 -5.94 -3.40
N LEU A 37 -1.72 -5.22 -3.27
CA LEU A 37 -0.45 -5.80 -2.82
C LEU A 37 -0.50 -6.35 -1.38
N ILE A 38 -1.27 -5.70 -0.51
CA ILE A 38 -1.45 -6.10 0.89
C ILE A 38 -2.41 -7.29 1.02
N ALA A 39 -3.45 -7.34 0.18
CA ALA A 39 -4.44 -8.42 0.19
C ALA A 39 -3.94 -9.76 -0.39
N GLY A 40 -2.82 -9.76 -1.15
CA GLY A 40 -2.14 -10.96 -1.68
C GLY A 40 -0.86 -11.39 -0.93
#